data_AF-A0A848DAP5-F1
#
_entry.id   AF-A0A848DAP5-F1
#
_cell.length_a   1.000
_cell.length_b   1.000
_cell.length_c   1.000
_cell.angle_alpha   90.00
_cell.angle_beta   90.00
_cell.angle_gamma   90.00
#
_symmetry.space_group_name_H-M   'P 1'
#
loop_
_entity.id
_entity.type
_entity.pdbx_description
1 polymer ?
#
loop_
_entity_poly.entity_id
_entity_poly.type
_entity_poly.pdbx_seq_one_letter_code
_entity_poly.pdbx_strand_id
1 'polypeptide(L)'
;MTRLRVYDDQTGQQLYPETLEQRDEEIVNKFFNSRTDLYLSKKLDNLEIVCYVRVGKGPGTRDEGCYIRYSSIYRDDSFYTFKREVDRVLCNLKFEPRRGQRDNKIFDSIEEFDPHPHNYDTDVDIDIDTVIKAVLDLKKLDFDAGDINEIAGFTTNLLKKISNVSITISERARFADINIIRSGKYIGYIRPTKTAKKILDRHEREFLGEEKIKNRDETKNKIKCLMCTVVQKFKKLHNFVLQNHTLRVRK
;
A
#
# COMPACT_ATOMS: atom_id res chain seq x y z
N MET A 1 16.93 -2.98 17.06
CA MET A 1 18.14 -2.36 16.48
C MET A 1 17.85 -2.01 15.04
N THR A 2 17.74 -0.73 14.72
CA THR A 2 17.54 -0.22 13.36
C THR A 2 18.89 -0.19 12.64
N ARG A 3 19.00 -0.75 11.44
CA ARG A 3 20.26 -0.78 10.68
C ARG A 3 20.05 -0.12 9.32
N LEU A 4 20.46 1.14 9.18
CA LEU A 4 20.62 1.79 7.89
C LEU A 4 21.91 1.29 7.23
N ARG A 5 21.86 0.97 5.94
CA ARG A 5 23.04 0.56 5.16
C ARG A 5 23.00 1.16 3.77
N VAL A 6 24.16 1.62 3.30
CA VAL A 6 24.33 2.14 1.93
C VAL A 6 25.20 1.16 1.15
N TYR A 7 24.78 0.81 -0.06
CA TYR A 7 25.45 -0.18 -0.92
C TYR A 7 25.71 0.37 -2.31
N ASP A 8 26.86 0.01 -2.89
CA ASP A 8 27.18 0.20 -4.32
C ASP A 8 26.53 -0.93 -5.15
N ASP A 9 25.76 -0.59 -6.20
CA ASP A 9 25.02 -1.58 -7.03
C ASP A 9 25.94 -2.49 -7.85
N GLN A 10 27.17 -2.08 -8.18
CA GLN A 10 28.07 -2.87 -9.01
C GLN A 10 28.79 -3.94 -8.19
N THR A 11 29.26 -3.56 -7.02
CA THR A 11 30.10 -4.38 -6.15
C THR A 11 29.29 -5.09 -5.06
N GLY A 12 28.09 -4.61 -4.75
CA GLY A 12 27.29 -5.06 -3.61
C GLY A 12 27.94 -4.75 -2.26
N GLN A 13 29.07 -4.04 -2.26
CA GLN A 13 29.80 -3.70 -1.05
C GLN A 13 29.07 -2.57 -0.32
N GLN A 14 29.02 -2.70 1.00
CA GLN A 14 28.55 -1.62 1.85
C GLN A 14 29.58 -0.49 1.80
N LEU A 15 29.12 0.74 1.57
CA LEU A 15 29.96 1.92 1.71
C LEU A 15 30.30 2.07 3.21
N TYR A 16 31.57 1.93 3.55
CA TYR A 16 32.09 2.05 4.91
C TYR A 16 32.84 3.38 5.07
N PRO A 17 32.63 4.15 6.14
CA PRO A 17 33.58 5.18 6.51
C PRO A 17 34.68 4.55 7.35
N GLU A 18 35.81 4.24 6.72
CA GLU A 18 37.09 4.31 7.44
C GLU A 18 38.05 5.27 6.72
N THR A 19 37.94 5.38 5.40
CA THR A 19 38.61 6.40 4.60
C THR A 19 37.65 6.93 3.53
N LEU A 20 37.42 8.25 3.53
CA LEU A 20 36.72 8.94 2.45
C LEU A 20 37.58 8.86 1.20
N GLU A 21 37.28 7.93 0.29
CA GLU A 21 37.89 7.94 -1.03
C GLU A 21 37.15 8.98 -1.91
N GLN A 22 37.86 9.59 -2.84
CA GLN A 22 37.31 10.58 -3.79
C GLN A 22 36.10 10.02 -4.58
N ARG A 23 36.07 8.70 -4.75
CA ARG A 23 34.95 7.94 -5.33
C ARG A 23 33.66 8.03 -4.50
N ASP A 24 33.75 8.03 -3.18
CA ASP A 24 32.57 8.08 -2.31
C ASP A 24 31.89 9.46 -2.38
N GLU A 25 32.68 10.53 -2.44
CA GLU A 25 32.20 11.90 -2.60
C GLU A 25 31.51 12.12 -3.96
N GLU A 26 32.03 11.51 -5.03
CA GLU A 26 31.36 11.52 -6.33
C GLU A 26 30.03 10.76 -6.32
N ILE A 27 30.00 9.59 -5.66
CA ILE A 27 28.79 8.77 -5.55
C ILE A 27 27.69 9.54 -4.82
N VAL A 28 28.00 10.23 -3.72
CA VAL A 28 26.97 10.96 -2.96
C VAL A 28 26.54 12.25 -3.65
N ASN A 29 27.45 13.00 -4.28
CA ASN A 29 27.05 14.14 -5.09
C ASN A 29 26.14 13.73 -6.26
N LYS A 30 26.36 12.56 -6.87
CA LYS A 30 25.47 12.02 -7.91
C LYS A 30 24.17 11.47 -7.33
N PHE A 31 24.19 10.94 -6.10
CA PHE A 31 22.99 10.45 -5.39
C PHE A 31 21.93 11.56 -5.32
N PHE A 32 22.31 12.77 -4.91
CA PHE A 32 21.35 13.88 -4.79
C PHE A 32 21.06 14.64 -6.09
N ASN A 33 21.48 14.15 -7.26
CA ASN A 33 21.20 14.80 -8.54
C ASN A 33 20.60 13.84 -9.56
N SER A 34 19.98 12.77 -9.09
CA SER A 34 19.60 11.67 -9.98
C SER A 34 18.26 11.04 -9.64
N ARG A 35 17.72 10.33 -10.64
CA ARG A 35 16.44 9.66 -10.53
C ARG A 35 16.45 8.63 -9.39
N THR A 36 15.54 8.83 -8.46
CA THR A 36 15.27 7.96 -7.31
C THR A 36 14.11 7.01 -7.61
N ASP A 37 14.27 5.73 -7.29
CA ASP A 37 13.22 4.72 -7.26
C ASP A 37 13.05 4.25 -5.80
N LEU A 38 11.81 4.01 -5.37
CA LEU A 38 11.48 3.60 -3.99
C LEU A 38 10.84 2.22 -3.99
N TYR A 39 11.38 1.32 -3.17
CA TYR A 39 10.85 -0.01 -2.94
C TYR A 39 10.48 -0.16 -1.48
N LEU A 40 9.25 -0.57 -1.23
CA LEU A 40 8.70 -0.79 0.10
C LEU A 40 8.29 -2.25 0.19
N SER A 41 8.72 -2.93 1.24
CA SER A 41 8.25 -4.28 1.53
C SER A 41 7.80 -4.34 2.98
N LYS A 42 6.55 -4.72 3.21
CA LYS A 42 6.00 -4.96 4.54
C LYS A 42 5.70 -6.45 4.68
N LYS A 43 6.19 -7.05 5.77
CA LYS A 43 5.89 -8.43 6.17
C LYS A 43 5.45 -8.46 7.63
N LEU A 44 4.16 -8.72 7.86
CA LEU A 44 3.51 -8.43 9.13
C LEU A 44 3.75 -6.96 9.49
N ASP A 45 4.40 -6.68 10.63
CA ASP A 45 4.76 -5.32 10.99
C ASP A 45 6.19 -4.94 10.60
N ASN A 46 6.96 -5.83 9.97
CA ASN A 46 8.32 -5.49 9.55
C ASN A 46 8.28 -4.70 8.24
N LEU A 47 8.67 -3.43 8.31
CA LEU A 47 8.83 -2.56 7.15
C LEU A 47 10.29 -2.55 6.70
N GLU A 48 10.48 -2.74 5.41
CA GLU A 48 11.71 -2.47 4.69
C GLU A 48 11.48 -1.34 3.69
N ILE A 49 12.32 -0.32 3.77
CA ILE A 49 12.38 0.81 2.85
C ILE A 49 13.72 0.70 2.12
N VAL A 50 13.68 0.61 0.79
CA VAL A 50 14.87 0.66 -0.06
C VAL A 50 14.71 1.81 -1.04
N CYS A 51 15.61 2.78 -0.92
CA CYS A 51 15.74 3.89 -1.85
C CYS A 51 16.88 3.56 -2.81
N TYR A 52 16.58 3.33 -4.08
CA TYR A 52 17.59 3.19 -5.13
C TYR A 52 17.77 4.53 -5.82
N VAL A 53 19.02 4.92 -5.98
CA VAL A 53 19.35 6.13 -6.72
C VAL A 53 20.31 5.77 -7.81
N ARG A 54 19.91 6.07 -9.04
CA ARG A 54 20.78 5.97 -10.20
C ARG A 54 21.89 7.01 -10.08
N VAL A 55 23.13 6.69 -10.37
CA VAL A 55 24.30 7.56 -10.24
C VAL A 55 24.96 7.82 -11.61
N GLY A 56 24.71 6.96 -12.60
CA GLY A 56 25.26 7.10 -13.94
C GLY A 56 24.72 6.06 -14.93
N LYS A 57 25.25 6.11 -16.17
CA LYS A 57 25.22 4.96 -17.09
C LYS A 57 26.63 4.37 -17.07
N GLY A 58 26.75 3.12 -16.65
CA GLY A 58 28.03 2.44 -16.67
C GLY A 58 28.47 2.14 -18.10
N PRO A 59 29.79 1.90 -18.30
CA PRO A 59 30.29 1.46 -19.58
C PRO A 59 29.66 0.11 -19.93
N GLY A 60 28.76 0.10 -20.94
CA GLY A 60 28.17 -1.15 -21.45
C GLY A 60 26.71 -1.44 -21.09
N THR A 61 25.86 -0.43 -20.83
CA THR A 61 24.36 -0.48 -20.79
C THR A 61 23.65 -0.68 -19.44
N ARG A 62 24.36 -1.00 -18.35
CA ARG A 62 23.73 -1.08 -17.02
C ARG A 62 23.79 0.29 -16.32
N ASP A 63 22.68 0.67 -15.69
CA ASP A 63 22.63 1.87 -14.85
C ASP A 63 23.49 1.64 -13.60
N GLU A 64 24.36 2.59 -13.26
CA GLU A 64 25.10 2.59 -11.99
C GLU A 64 24.22 3.24 -10.94
N GLY A 65 24.28 2.80 -9.69
CA GLY A 65 23.49 3.38 -8.62
C GLY A 65 23.87 2.91 -7.23
N CYS A 66 23.16 3.42 -6.23
CA CYS A 66 23.34 3.06 -4.84
C CYS A 66 22.00 2.75 -4.18
N TYR A 67 22.01 1.87 -3.18
CA TYR A 67 20.83 1.56 -2.37
C TYR A 67 21.03 2.05 -0.96
N ILE A 68 20.05 2.78 -0.46
CA ILE A 68 19.87 3.00 0.97
C ILE A 68 18.79 2.03 1.44
N ARG A 69 19.16 1.14 2.35
CA ARG A 69 18.24 0.16 2.94
C ARG A 69 18.01 0.46 4.41
N TYR A 70 16.74 0.44 4.80
CA TYR A 70 16.29 0.65 6.16
C TYR A 70 15.25 -0.39 6.53
N SER A 71 15.43 -1.05 7.67
CA SER A 71 14.49 -2.05 8.19
C SER A 71 14.07 -1.69 9.61
N SER A 72 12.77 -1.69 9.86
CA SER A 72 12.19 -1.34 11.15
C SER A 72 10.82 -2.00 11.34
N ILE A 73 10.22 -1.83 12.52
CA ILE A 73 8.80 -2.12 12.73
C ILE A 73 8.00 -0.93 12.18
N TYR A 74 6.98 -1.20 11.36
CA TYR A 74 6.08 -0.22 10.80
C TYR A 74 5.37 0.56 11.91
N ARG A 75 5.55 1.87 11.87
CA ARG A 75 4.96 2.88 12.73
C ARG A 75 4.53 4.08 11.90
N ASP A 76 3.69 4.92 12.47
CA ASP A 76 3.22 6.15 11.82
C ASP A 76 4.35 7.18 11.58
N ASP A 77 5.55 6.99 12.13
CA ASP A 77 6.72 7.85 11.94
C ASP A 77 7.89 7.13 11.24
N SER A 78 7.59 6.06 10.49
CA SER A 78 8.62 5.20 9.89
C SER A 78 9.44 5.93 8.84
N PHE A 79 8.79 6.72 7.99
CA PHE A 79 9.44 7.40 6.86
C PHE A 79 10.20 8.65 7.31
N TYR A 80 9.67 9.37 8.28
CA TYR A 80 10.36 10.44 9.01
C TYR A 80 11.60 9.92 9.72
N THR A 81 11.47 8.82 10.46
CA THR A 81 12.60 8.18 11.13
C THR A 81 13.64 7.72 10.10
N PHE A 82 13.21 7.12 8.99
CA PHE A 82 14.08 6.75 7.89
C PHE A 82 14.88 7.94 7.36
N LYS A 83 14.21 9.03 6.96
CA LYS A 83 14.87 10.22 6.42
C LYS A 83 15.86 10.82 7.41
N ARG A 84 15.47 10.96 8.67
CA ARG A 84 16.34 11.46 9.75
C ARG A 84 17.59 10.60 9.93
N GLU A 85 17.45 9.27 9.87
CA GLU A 85 18.58 8.35 9.97
C GLU A 85 19.51 8.44 8.76
N VAL A 86 18.94 8.57 7.56
CA VAL A 86 19.71 8.79 6.32
C VAL A 86 20.49 10.09 6.40
N ASP A 87 19.83 11.20 6.70
CA ASP A 87 20.45 12.52 6.81
C ASP A 87 21.58 12.49 7.86
N ARG A 88 21.36 11.85 9.01
CA ARG A 88 22.38 11.69 10.04
C ARG A 88 23.59 10.91 9.54
N VAL A 89 23.36 9.76 8.89
CA VAL A 89 24.46 8.94 8.36
C VAL A 89 25.24 9.70 7.30
N LEU A 90 24.55 10.36 6.37
CA LEU A 90 25.21 11.16 5.33
C LEU A 90 26.01 12.33 5.93
N CYS A 91 25.46 13.07 6.90
CA CYS A 91 26.19 14.12 7.60
C CYS A 91 27.43 13.59 8.33
N ASN A 92 27.34 12.43 9.01
CA ASN A 92 28.49 11.81 9.68
C ASN A 92 29.59 11.40 8.70
N LEU A 93 29.19 11.01 7.50
CA LEU A 93 30.09 10.72 6.39
C LEU A 93 30.63 12.00 5.72
N LYS A 94 30.34 13.19 6.28
CA LYS A 94 30.67 14.51 5.71
C LYS A 94 30.07 14.75 4.32
N PHE A 95 28.94 14.10 4.04
CA PHE A 95 28.18 14.33 2.82
C PHE A 95 27.01 15.27 3.10
N GLU A 96 26.94 16.37 2.34
CA GLU A 96 25.84 17.33 2.42
C GLU A 96 24.88 17.16 1.24
N PRO A 97 23.61 16.78 1.47
CA PRO A 97 22.61 16.69 0.41
C PRO A 97 22.34 18.04 -0.24
N ARG A 98 22.40 18.12 -1.58
CA ARG A 98 21.90 19.29 -2.31
C ARG A 98 20.37 19.24 -2.35
N ARG A 99 19.72 20.18 -1.65
CA ARG A 99 18.25 20.27 -1.59
C ARG A 99 17.66 20.89 -2.86
N GLY A 100 16.48 20.44 -3.28
CA GLY A 100 15.66 21.12 -4.29
C GLY A 100 15.87 20.70 -5.75
N GLN A 101 16.53 19.57 -5.99
CA GLN A 101 16.65 18.98 -7.33
C GLN A 101 15.34 18.27 -7.71
N ARG A 102 14.83 18.51 -8.94
CA ARG A 102 13.58 17.88 -9.42
C ARG A 102 13.63 16.35 -9.41
N ASP A 103 14.82 15.78 -9.55
CA ASP A 103 15.02 14.34 -9.71
C ASP A 103 14.96 13.55 -8.39
N ASN A 104 15.10 14.25 -7.24
CA ASN A 104 15.03 13.65 -5.89
C ASN A 104 13.66 13.76 -5.23
N LYS A 105 12.61 14.23 -5.93
CA LYS A 105 11.31 14.54 -5.32
C LYS A 105 10.75 13.43 -4.41
N ILE A 106 11.06 12.15 -4.69
CA ILE A 106 10.64 11.03 -3.81
C ILE A 106 11.36 11.05 -2.47
N PHE A 107 12.69 11.16 -2.47
CA PHE A 107 13.46 11.20 -1.21
C PHE A 107 13.24 12.51 -0.45
N ASP A 108 13.10 13.63 -1.17
CA ASP A 108 12.85 14.94 -0.58
C ASP A 108 11.48 14.97 0.14
N SER A 109 10.46 14.33 -0.43
CA SER A 109 9.10 14.26 0.13
C SER A 109 8.77 12.91 0.77
N ILE A 110 9.77 12.11 1.16
CA ILE A 110 9.50 10.76 1.67
C ILE A 110 8.71 10.75 2.98
N GLU A 111 8.79 11.84 3.76
CA GLU A 111 8.05 12.03 5.01
C GLU A 111 6.54 12.11 4.77
N GLU A 112 6.09 12.48 3.56
CA GLU A 112 4.67 12.50 3.21
C GLU A 112 4.02 11.11 3.26
N PHE A 113 4.84 10.04 3.24
CA PHE A 113 4.37 8.65 3.35
C PHE A 113 4.04 8.26 4.80
N ASP A 114 4.46 9.06 5.79
CA ASP A 114 3.92 8.95 7.13
C ASP A 114 2.48 9.45 7.15
N PRO A 115 1.61 8.87 8.01
CA PRO A 115 0.21 9.24 8.02
C PRO A 115 0.04 10.66 8.57
N HIS A 116 -0.24 11.58 7.68
CA HIS A 116 -0.69 12.92 8.04
C HIS A 116 -2.24 12.96 8.06
N PRO A 117 -2.86 13.83 8.86
CA PRO A 117 -4.30 14.04 8.86
C PRO A 117 -4.82 14.73 7.58
N HIS A 118 -4.08 14.68 6.47
CA HIS A 118 -4.54 15.22 5.20
C HIS A 118 -5.70 14.36 4.69
N ASN A 119 -6.89 14.98 4.76
CA ASN A 119 -8.08 14.50 4.10
C ASN A 119 -7.75 14.35 2.61
N TYR A 120 -7.85 13.12 2.14
CA TYR A 120 -8.03 12.86 0.73
C TYR A 120 -9.16 13.74 0.20
N ASP A 121 -8.92 14.44 -0.91
CA ASP A 121 -10.02 14.83 -1.77
C ASP A 121 -10.55 13.51 -2.36
N THR A 122 -11.71 13.09 -1.86
CA THR A 122 -12.32 11.76 -2.04
C THR A 122 -12.79 11.48 -3.47
N ASP A 123 -12.50 12.35 -4.43
CA ASP A 123 -13.02 12.28 -5.80
C ASP A 123 -12.19 11.39 -6.75
N VAL A 124 -11.35 10.50 -6.20
CA VAL A 124 -10.64 9.46 -6.95
C VAL A 124 -11.12 8.10 -6.49
N ASP A 125 -12.18 7.60 -7.13
CA ASP A 125 -12.77 6.28 -6.87
C ASP A 125 -11.81 5.13 -7.25
N ILE A 126 -10.75 4.92 -6.48
CA ILE A 126 -10.09 3.63 -6.35
C ILE A 126 -10.56 3.05 -5.03
N ASP A 127 -11.44 2.05 -5.10
CA ASP A 127 -11.82 1.29 -3.93
C ASP A 127 -10.61 0.50 -3.40
N ILE A 128 -10.01 1.03 -2.33
CA ILE A 128 -8.86 0.45 -1.64
C ILE A 128 -9.15 -0.98 -1.17
N ASP A 129 -10.39 -1.29 -0.78
CA ASP A 129 -10.73 -2.63 -0.31
C ASP A 129 -10.71 -3.64 -1.46
N THR A 130 -11.12 -3.24 -2.67
CA THR A 130 -10.97 -4.05 -3.89
C THR A 130 -9.49 -4.23 -4.27
N VAL A 131 -8.65 -3.21 -4.11
CA VAL A 131 -7.19 -3.32 -4.31
C VAL A 131 -6.58 -4.33 -3.34
N ILE A 132 -6.94 -4.26 -2.06
CA ILE A 132 -6.44 -5.18 -1.02
C ILE A 132 -6.77 -6.62 -1.36
N LYS A 133 -8.02 -6.90 -1.75
CA LYS A 133 -8.43 -8.27 -2.14
C LYS A 133 -7.61 -8.78 -3.33
N ALA A 134 -7.46 -7.98 -4.37
CA ALA A 134 -6.69 -8.37 -5.54
C ALA A 134 -5.22 -8.69 -5.21
N VAL A 135 -4.61 -7.92 -4.31
CA VAL A 135 -3.22 -8.15 -3.86
C VAL A 135 -3.10 -9.42 -3.02
N LEU A 136 -4.06 -9.68 -2.12
CA LEU A 136 -4.09 -10.92 -1.32
C LEU A 136 -4.24 -12.18 -2.19
N ASP A 137 -4.90 -12.06 -3.35
CA ASP A 137 -4.98 -13.12 -4.39
C ASP A 137 -3.72 -13.21 -5.28
N LEU A 138 -2.61 -12.64 -4.81
CA LEU A 138 -1.30 -12.64 -5.45
C LEU A 138 -1.33 -12.05 -6.87
N LYS A 139 -2.21 -11.07 -7.12
CA LYS A 139 -2.25 -10.34 -8.39
C LYS A 139 -1.33 -9.13 -8.33
N LYS A 140 -0.58 -8.95 -9.42
CA LYS A 140 0.19 -7.73 -9.64
C LYS A 140 -0.72 -6.65 -10.21
N LEU A 141 -0.64 -5.46 -9.64
CA LEU A 141 -1.40 -4.29 -10.07
C LEU A 141 -0.45 -3.16 -10.46
N ASP A 142 -0.67 -2.62 -11.66
CA ASP A 142 0.08 -1.47 -12.16
C ASP A 142 -0.83 -0.24 -12.18
N PHE A 143 -0.33 0.86 -11.63
CA PHE A 143 -0.98 2.16 -11.57
C PHE A 143 -0.09 3.23 -12.20
N ASP A 144 -0.69 4.18 -12.93
CA ASP A 144 -0.03 5.39 -13.41
C ASP A 144 -0.26 6.51 -12.39
N ALA A 145 0.78 7.27 -12.03
CA ALA A 145 0.68 8.33 -11.01
C ALA A 145 1.64 9.51 -11.27
N GLY A 146 1.25 10.69 -10.78
CA GLY A 146 1.93 11.95 -11.04
C GLY A 146 2.45 12.63 -9.78
N ASP A 147 1.55 13.00 -8.88
CA ASP A 147 1.91 13.76 -7.69
C ASP A 147 2.36 12.88 -6.52
N ILE A 148 3.35 13.35 -5.76
CA ILE A 148 3.96 12.58 -4.68
C ILE A 148 3.03 12.43 -3.49
N ASN A 149 2.21 13.45 -3.20
CA ASN A 149 1.29 13.42 -2.07
C ASN A 149 0.20 12.35 -2.25
N GLU A 150 -0.31 12.21 -3.47
CA GLU A 150 -1.29 11.18 -3.80
C GLU A 150 -0.68 9.79 -3.69
N ILE A 151 0.52 9.60 -4.26
CA ILE A 151 1.30 8.35 -4.17
C ILE A 151 1.56 8.00 -2.72
N ALA A 152 1.97 8.97 -1.92
CA ALA A 152 2.30 8.81 -0.52
C ALA A 152 1.08 8.32 0.26
N GLY A 153 -0.04 9.05 0.22
CA GLY A 153 -1.25 8.65 0.94
C GLY A 153 -1.75 7.25 0.52
N PHE A 154 -1.64 6.90 -0.77
CA PHE A 154 -2.20 5.65 -1.28
C PHE A 154 -1.37 4.49 -0.76
N THR A 155 -0.06 4.68 -0.80
CA THR A 155 0.92 3.77 -0.21
C THR A 155 0.70 3.64 1.29
N THR A 156 0.47 4.73 2.03
CA THR A 156 0.18 4.72 3.47
C THR A 156 -1.07 3.90 3.78
N ASN A 157 -2.15 4.10 3.02
CA ASN A 157 -3.40 3.35 3.19
C ASN A 157 -3.20 1.84 2.96
N LEU A 158 -2.44 1.47 1.92
CA LEU A 158 -2.11 0.08 1.63
C LEU A 158 -1.25 -0.54 2.73
N LEU A 159 -0.18 0.15 3.16
CA LEU A 159 0.70 -0.34 4.23
C LEU A 159 -0.04 -0.51 5.55
N LYS A 160 -1.01 0.35 5.87
CA LYS A 160 -1.84 0.20 7.07
C LYS A 160 -2.74 -1.03 7.03
N LYS A 161 -3.36 -1.29 5.88
CA LYS A 161 -4.39 -2.34 5.76
C LYS A 161 -3.85 -3.71 5.34
N ILE A 162 -2.72 -3.78 4.63
CA ILE A 162 -2.14 -5.02 4.12
C ILE A 162 -0.93 -5.42 4.97
N SER A 163 -0.97 -6.63 5.52
CA SER A 163 0.12 -7.16 6.35
C SER A 163 1.34 -7.62 5.53
N ASN A 164 1.13 -8.07 4.30
CA ASN A 164 2.19 -8.53 3.41
C ASN A 164 2.03 -7.89 2.04
N VAL A 165 2.89 -6.93 1.70
CA VAL A 165 2.85 -6.23 0.42
C VAL A 165 4.22 -5.73 0.03
N SER A 166 4.55 -5.83 -1.25
CA SER A 166 5.67 -5.13 -1.86
C SER A 166 5.17 -4.08 -2.84
N ILE A 167 5.64 -2.83 -2.69
CA ILE A 167 5.25 -1.67 -3.49
C ILE A 167 6.50 -1.07 -4.13
N THR A 168 6.45 -0.81 -5.43
CA THR A 168 7.55 -0.15 -6.17
C THR A 168 7.06 1.12 -6.83
N ILE A 169 7.75 2.23 -6.57
CA ILE A 169 7.46 3.55 -7.13
C ILE A 169 8.66 3.97 -7.98
N SER A 170 8.46 4.04 -9.30
CA SER A 170 9.51 4.36 -10.27
C SER A 170 8.88 4.75 -11.61
N GLU A 171 9.63 5.33 -12.55
CA GLU A 171 9.11 5.52 -13.93
C GLU A 171 9.07 4.22 -14.75
N ARG A 172 9.67 3.14 -14.22
CA ARG A 172 9.72 1.82 -14.88
C ARG A 172 9.63 0.73 -13.81
N ALA A 173 8.43 0.46 -13.34
CA ALA A 173 8.20 -0.57 -12.35
C ALA A 173 8.25 -1.97 -13.00
N ARG A 174 8.96 -2.91 -12.37
CA ARG A 174 9.12 -4.29 -12.88
C ARG A 174 8.94 -5.35 -11.81
N PHE A 175 9.06 -4.98 -10.54
CA PHE A 175 9.18 -5.93 -9.43
C PHE A 175 8.37 -5.39 -8.25
N ALA A 176 7.16 -5.89 -8.02
CA ALA A 176 6.35 -5.71 -6.82
C ALA A 176 4.98 -6.36 -7.01
N ASP A 177 4.19 -6.41 -5.93
CA ASP A 177 2.77 -6.72 -5.96
C ASP A 177 1.98 -5.51 -6.48
N ILE A 178 2.42 -4.32 -6.10
CA ILE A 178 1.86 -3.05 -6.56
C ILE A 178 2.98 -2.20 -7.19
N ASN A 179 2.81 -1.88 -8.46
CA ASN A 179 3.69 -1.02 -9.21
C ASN A 179 3.02 0.33 -9.41
N ILE A 180 3.69 1.41 -8.99
CA ILE A 180 3.27 2.80 -9.22
C ILE A 180 4.25 3.43 -10.20
N ILE A 181 3.78 3.59 -11.44
CA ILE A 181 4.53 4.12 -12.57
C ILE A 181 4.43 5.64 -12.53
N ARG A 182 5.51 6.30 -12.13
CA ARG A 182 5.57 7.77 -12.08
C ARG A 182 5.87 8.34 -13.47
N SER A 183 5.15 9.37 -13.87
CA SER A 183 5.45 10.15 -15.09
C SER A 183 5.59 11.62 -14.76
N GLY A 184 6.75 12.22 -15.10
CA GLY A 184 6.96 13.66 -14.91
C GLY A 184 6.02 14.57 -15.73
N LYS A 185 5.30 14.00 -16.71
CA LYS A 185 4.30 14.72 -17.53
C LYS A 185 2.87 14.53 -17.02
N TYR A 186 2.63 13.48 -16.24
CA TYR A 186 1.30 13.19 -15.71
C TYR A 186 1.15 13.95 -14.38
N ILE A 187 0.22 14.89 -14.34
CA ILE A 187 -0.15 15.59 -13.12
C ILE A 187 -1.62 15.27 -12.93
N GLY A 188 -1.90 14.38 -11.99
CA GLY A 188 -3.24 13.90 -11.72
C GLY A 188 -3.20 12.62 -10.91
N TYR A 189 -4.40 12.25 -10.48
CA TYR A 189 -4.69 11.18 -9.55
C TYR A 189 -4.10 9.83 -9.94
N ILE A 190 -3.83 8.99 -8.93
CA ILE A 190 -3.46 7.59 -9.15
C ILE A 190 -4.54 6.92 -9.97
N ARG A 191 -4.13 6.27 -11.07
CA ARG A 191 -5.05 5.62 -12.00
C ARG A 191 -4.62 4.20 -12.29
N PRO A 192 -5.52 3.20 -12.20
CA PRO A 192 -5.17 1.84 -12.60
C PRO A 192 -4.92 1.79 -14.12
N THR A 193 -3.87 1.07 -14.51
CA THR A 193 -3.65 0.70 -15.91
C THR A 193 -4.84 -0.12 -16.45
N LYS A 194 -4.95 -0.28 -17.78
CA LYS A 194 -6.02 -1.10 -18.39
C LYS A 194 -6.06 -2.53 -17.84
N THR A 195 -4.90 -3.11 -17.56
CA THR A 195 -4.80 -4.48 -17.01
C THR A 195 -5.23 -4.52 -15.56
N ALA A 196 -4.73 -3.60 -14.73
CA ALA A 196 -5.14 -3.49 -13.33
C ALA A 196 -6.65 -3.24 -13.21
N LYS A 197 -7.20 -2.33 -14.04
CA LYS A 197 -8.64 -2.05 -14.07
C LYS A 197 -9.46 -3.32 -14.33
N LYS A 198 -9.09 -4.15 -15.32
CA LYS A 198 -9.80 -5.42 -15.58
C LYS A 198 -9.79 -6.37 -14.37
N ILE A 199 -8.70 -6.38 -13.60
CA ILE A 199 -8.58 -7.20 -12.39
C ILE A 199 -9.50 -6.63 -11.30
N LEU A 200 -9.44 -5.32 -11.05
CA LEU A 200 -10.27 -4.63 -10.07
C LEU A 200 -11.76 -4.77 -10.41
N ASP A 201 -12.18 -4.52 -11.65
CA ASP A 201 -13.56 -4.68 -12.14
C ASP A 201 -14.07 -6.13 -11.97
N ARG A 202 -13.18 -7.13 -11.96
CA ARG A 202 -13.58 -8.53 -11.67
C ARG A 202 -13.86 -8.70 -10.18
N HIS A 203 -12.96 -8.24 -9.32
CA HIS A 203 -13.12 -8.36 -7.87
C HIS A 203 -14.30 -7.53 -7.35
N GLU A 204 -14.56 -6.35 -7.92
CA GLU A 204 -15.75 -5.55 -7.60
C GLU A 204 -17.04 -6.30 -7.94
N ARG A 205 -17.09 -6.99 -9.09
CA ARG A 205 -18.24 -7.83 -9.46
C ARG A 205 -18.43 -9.03 -8.53
N GLU A 206 -17.34 -9.64 -8.07
CA GLU A 206 -17.39 -10.70 -7.07
C GLU A 206 -17.92 -10.17 -5.73
N PHE A 207 -17.45 -8.98 -5.30
CA PHE A 207 -17.91 -8.30 -4.09
C PHE A 207 -19.42 -8.01 -4.12
N LEU A 208 -19.90 -7.36 -5.18
CA LEU A 208 -21.31 -7.03 -5.36
C LEU A 208 -22.18 -8.27 -5.59
N GLY A 209 -21.59 -9.34 -6.15
CA GLY A 209 -22.23 -10.64 -6.29
C GLY A 209 -22.46 -11.31 -4.92
N GLU A 210 -21.45 -11.31 -4.06
CA GLU A 210 -21.52 -11.85 -2.70
C GLU A 210 -22.46 -11.05 -1.79
N GLU A 211 -22.49 -9.72 -1.88
CA GLU A 211 -23.44 -8.89 -1.11
C GLU A 211 -24.90 -9.14 -1.52
N LYS A 212 -25.17 -9.30 -2.82
CA LYS A 212 -26.51 -9.68 -3.29
C LYS A 212 -26.94 -11.05 -2.79
N ILE A 213 -26.01 -12.00 -2.67
CA ILE A 213 -26.29 -13.34 -2.12
C ILE A 213 -26.55 -13.25 -0.60
N LYS A 214 -25.71 -12.54 0.15
CA LYS A 214 -25.89 -12.33 1.60
C LYS A 214 -27.22 -11.65 1.94
N ASN A 215 -27.57 -10.57 1.23
CA ASN A 215 -28.85 -9.88 1.41
C ASN A 215 -30.06 -10.78 1.11
N ARG A 216 -29.94 -11.67 0.11
CA ARG A 216 -30.99 -12.64 -0.23
C ARG A 216 -31.15 -13.71 0.86
N ASP A 217 -30.04 -14.17 1.45
CA ASP A 217 -30.07 -15.16 2.53
C ASP A 217 -30.55 -14.56 3.85
N GLU A 218 -30.20 -13.31 4.18
CA GLU A 218 -30.77 -12.59 5.32
C GLU A 218 -32.28 -12.40 5.17
N THR A 219 -32.75 -12.03 3.97
CA THR A 219 -34.17 -11.87 3.69
C THR A 219 -34.91 -13.20 3.80
N LYS A 220 -34.34 -14.29 3.25
CA LYS A 220 -34.88 -15.66 3.43
C LYS A 220 -34.94 -16.07 4.90
N ASN A 221 -33.91 -15.78 5.68
CA ASN A 221 -33.85 -16.11 7.10
C ASN A 221 -34.90 -15.31 7.91
N LYS A 222 -35.09 -14.03 7.61
CA LYS A 222 -36.17 -13.22 8.22
C LYS A 222 -37.56 -13.77 7.90
N ILE A 223 -37.82 -14.13 6.64
CA ILE A 223 -39.09 -14.74 6.22
C ILE A 223 -39.32 -16.07 6.94
N LYS A 224 -38.29 -16.92 7.05
CA LYS A 224 -38.37 -18.20 7.76
C LYS A 224 -38.71 -18.02 9.25
N CYS A 225 -38.07 -17.05 9.93
CA CYS A 225 -38.38 -16.71 11.33
C CYS A 225 -39.82 -16.19 11.51
N LEU A 226 -40.31 -15.35 10.58
CA LEU A 226 -41.69 -14.87 10.56
C LEU A 226 -42.68 -16.03 10.40
N MET A 227 -42.43 -16.95 9.45
CA MET A 227 -43.27 -18.14 9.27
C MET A 227 -43.29 -19.03 10.51
N CYS A 228 -42.14 -19.28 11.15
CA CYS A 228 -42.10 -20.02 12.42
C CYS A 228 -42.95 -19.37 13.51
N THR A 229 -42.89 -18.03 13.62
CA THR A 229 -43.67 -17.27 14.61
C THR A 229 -45.17 -17.37 14.34
N VAL A 230 -45.58 -17.26 13.07
CA VAL A 230 -46.99 -17.40 12.66
C VAL A 230 -47.50 -18.80 12.97
N VAL A 231 -46.75 -19.85 12.60
CA VAL A 231 -47.12 -21.25 12.90
C VAL A 231 -47.26 -21.48 14.41
N GLN A 232 -46.37 -20.93 15.23
CA GLN A 232 -46.48 -21.03 16.68
C GLN A 232 -47.73 -20.32 17.23
N LYS A 233 -48.06 -19.13 16.72
CA LYS A 233 -49.29 -18.42 17.11
C LYS A 233 -50.55 -19.20 16.71
N PHE A 234 -50.58 -19.78 15.52
CA PHE A 234 -51.69 -20.63 15.09
C PHE A 234 -51.82 -21.90 15.95
N LYS A 235 -50.71 -22.56 16.30
CA LYS A 235 -50.73 -23.71 17.23
C LYS A 235 -51.30 -23.32 18.60
N LYS A 236 -50.89 -22.17 19.15
CA LYS A 236 -51.44 -21.65 20.41
C LYS A 236 -52.93 -21.36 20.31
N LEU A 237 -53.37 -20.71 19.22
CA LEU A 237 -54.78 -20.42 18.99
C LEU A 237 -55.61 -21.70 18.84
N HIS A 238 -55.13 -22.68 18.08
CA HIS A 238 -55.79 -23.97 17.92
C HIS A 238 -55.94 -24.70 19.26
N ASN A 239 -54.88 -24.73 20.08
CA ASN A 239 -54.94 -25.32 21.41
C ASN A 239 -55.92 -24.58 22.34
N PHE A 240 -55.98 -23.25 22.26
CA PHE A 240 -56.94 -22.45 23.02
C PHE A 240 -58.40 -22.74 22.60
N VAL A 241 -58.66 -22.86 21.29
CA VAL A 241 -59.99 -23.22 20.77
C VAL A 241 -60.39 -24.63 21.21
N LEU A 242 -59.47 -25.60 21.14
CA LEU A 242 -59.72 -26.97 21.61
C LEU A 242 -60.06 -27.01 23.11
N GLN A 243 -59.31 -26.30 23.95
CA GLN A 243 -59.54 -26.23 25.40
C GLN A 243 -60.90 -25.59 25.73
N ASN A 244 -61.28 -24.53 25.03
CA ASN A 244 -62.59 -23.88 25.23
C ASN A 244 -63.76 -24.74 24.71
N HIS A 245 -63.56 -25.52 23.64
CA HIS A 245 -64.55 -26.49 23.19
C HIS A 245 -64.72 -27.63 24.20
N THR A 246 -63.64 -28.14 24.81
CA THR A 246 -63.74 -29.22 25.82
C THR A 246 -64.47 -28.75 27.08
N LEU A 247 -64.32 -27.48 27.46
CA LEU A 247 -65.03 -26.88 28.60
C LEU A 247 -66.52 -26.64 28.35
N ARG A 248 -66.94 -26.41 27.08
CA ARG A 248 -68.36 -26.24 26.72
C ARG A 248 -69.14 -27.55 26.63
N VAL A 249 -68.50 -28.69 26.36
CA VAL A 249 -69.17 -30.00 26.30
C VAL A 249 -69.33 -30.65 27.70
N ARG A 250 -68.72 -30.07 28.74
CA ARG A 250 -68.77 -30.56 30.14
C ARG A 250 -69.70 -29.77 31.07
N LYS A 251 -70.55 -28.89 30.53
CA LYS A 251 -71.66 -28.25 31.24
C LYS A 251 -72.97 -28.75 30.66
#